data_AF-A0A2V6YDX0-F1
#
_entry.id   AF-A0A2V6YDX0-F1
#
_cell.length_a   1.000
_cell.length_b   1.000
_cell.length_c   1.000
_cell.angle_alpha   90.00
_cell.angle_beta   90.00
_cell.angle_gamma   90.00
#
_symmetry.space_group_name_H-M   'P 1'
#
loop_
_entity.id
_entity.type
_entity.pdbx_description
1 polymer ?
#
loop_
_entity_poly.entity_id
_entity_poly.type
_entity_poly.pdbx_seq_one_letter_code
_entity_poly.pdbx_strand_id
1 'polypeptide(L)'
;MSAAGRFLRSQIAEIERDDALRWYGVAMAVVHVVTYLFWVDQRIVTFVNAQAEPICWPLVPACEQLRVLSAPGMALLLRAYFAAAIGAGFLFASRRMVPWAYAGLVLVNVLKLAIMLLDYRLRMNQHYMGLFAAFVYLLVPGKRDALRVLVTLFYFWAGTLKLNWEWISGAGLYRPMWPFSGAGVVAACVYVIVLELGVAWGLLAKRAWIFWVAFAQFLVFHALSWQVVGFFYPLLMFAILTIFPLSRLVEPRDPPDGPLVALCRGREVWSVYALAAMFSLLQLIPYAFPGDRTLTGQGRLYALHMFDARATCEGWADLHNADGTTTRRDLKLPLDTRIACDPIVYFNRARNLCRQRDAGRGAFEDLDLYLSARRASEGEMKRVIATKGFCAKGERYDPFRHNAWILTE
;
A
#
# COMPACT_ATOMS: atom_id res chain seq x y z
N MET A 1 -2.01 -37.16 -5.37
CA MET A 1 -1.62 -35.73 -5.28
C MET A 1 -2.78 -34.93 -4.71
N SER A 2 -2.55 -34.06 -3.72
CA SER A 2 -3.59 -33.25 -3.08
C SER A 2 -4.22 -32.24 -4.04
N ALA A 3 -5.40 -31.72 -3.71
CA ALA A 3 -6.07 -30.66 -4.47
C ALA A 3 -5.18 -29.41 -4.58
N ALA A 4 -4.52 -29.02 -3.49
CA ALA A 4 -3.55 -27.91 -3.46
C ALA A 4 -2.37 -28.14 -4.43
N GLY A 5 -1.84 -29.37 -4.50
CA GLY A 5 -0.77 -29.70 -5.45
C GLY A 5 -1.21 -29.60 -6.91
N ARG A 6 -2.44 -30.03 -7.24
CA ARG A 6 -3.02 -29.86 -8.58
C ARG A 6 -3.20 -28.38 -8.93
N PHE A 7 -3.72 -27.60 -7.99
CA PHE A 7 -3.91 -26.17 -8.17
C PHE A 7 -2.59 -25.44 -8.45
N LEU A 8 -1.56 -25.66 -7.62
CA LEU A 8 -0.25 -25.02 -7.84
C LEU A 8 0.37 -25.40 -9.19
N ARG A 9 0.26 -26.67 -9.59
CA ARG A 9 0.73 -27.09 -10.93
C ARG A 9 -0.03 -26.40 -12.05
N SER A 10 -1.34 -26.16 -11.90
CA SER A 10 -2.10 -25.43 -12.92
C SER A 10 -1.68 -23.96 -12.99
N GLN A 11 -1.37 -23.32 -11.85
CA GLN A 11 -0.89 -21.93 -11.83
C GLN A 11 0.47 -21.80 -12.56
N ILE A 12 1.38 -22.74 -12.31
CA ILE A 12 2.70 -22.78 -12.97
C ILE A 12 2.55 -23.06 -14.47
N ALA A 13 1.73 -24.04 -14.84
CA ALA A 13 1.51 -24.41 -16.24
C ALA A 13 0.88 -23.27 -17.07
N GLU A 14 0.01 -22.45 -16.45
CA GLU A 14 -0.54 -21.24 -17.09
C GLU A 14 0.57 -20.25 -17.46
N ILE A 15 1.52 -20.00 -16.54
CA ILE A 15 2.66 -19.09 -16.78
C ILE A 15 3.64 -19.68 -17.80
N GLU A 16 3.89 -20.99 -17.74
CA GLU A 16 4.82 -21.66 -18.65
C GLU A 16 4.38 -21.60 -20.11
N ARG A 17 3.06 -21.67 -20.35
CA ARG A 17 2.44 -21.69 -21.68
C ARG A 17 2.19 -20.30 -22.26
N ASP A 18 2.23 -19.24 -21.45
CA ASP A 18 1.97 -17.87 -21.88
C ASP A 18 3.24 -17.00 -21.71
N ASP A 19 3.84 -16.62 -22.83
CA ASP A 19 5.07 -15.81 -22.82
C ASP A 19 4.84 -14.40 -22.24
N ALA A 20 3.64 -13.83 -22.37
CA ALA A 20 3.30 -12.54 -21.77
C ALA A 20 3.36 -12.67 -20.24
N LEU A 21 2.78 -13.74 -19.68
CA LEU A 21 2.83 -14.00 -18.24
C LEU A 21 4.26 -14.29 -17.76
N ARG A 22 5.04 -15.05 -18.53
CA ARG A 22 6.44 -15.32 -18.19
C ARG A 22 7.27 -14.04 -18.11
N TRP A 23 7.15 -13.14 -19.10
CA TRP A 23 7.81 -11.83 -19.06
C TRP A 23 7.24 -10.92 -17.98
N TYR A 24 5.95 -11.00 -17.70
CA TYR A 24 5.35 -10.29 -16.57
C TYR A 24 5.91 -10.78 -15.23
N GLY A 25 6.27 -12.07 -15.11
CA GLY A 25 7.02 -12.60 -13.97
C GLY A 25 8.35 -11.88 -13.72
N VAL A 26 9.06 -11.47 -14.78
CA VAL A 26 10.26 -10.63 -14.68
C VAL A 26 9.89 -9.24 -14.13
N ALA A 27 8.81 -8.64 -14.62
CA ALA A 27 8.33 -7.36 -14.10
C ALA A 27 7.92 -7.45 -12.62
N MET A 28 7.31 -8.55 -12.19
CA MET A 28 7.01 -8.80 -10.78
C MET A 28 8.27 -8.94 -9.93
N ALA A 29 9.34 -9.58 -10.44
CA ALA A 29 10.64 -9.58 -9.77
C ALA A 29 11.23 -8.16 -9.68
N VAL A 30 11.06 -7.33 -10.71
CA VAL A 30 11.45 -5.90 -10.67
C VAL A 30 10.70 -5.13 -9.58
N VAL A 31 9.41 -5.41 -9.33
CA VAL A 31 8.68 -4.80 -8.20
C VAL A 31 9.38 -5.05 -6.85
N HIS A 32 9.98 -6.24 -6.67
CA HIS A 32 10.77 -6.55 -5.46
C HIS A 32 12.11 -5.83 -5.41
N VAL A 33 12.79 -5.69 -6.55
CA VAL A 33 14.01 -4.88 -6.68
C VAL A 33 13.74 -3.42 -6.32
N VAL A 34 12.69 -2.82 -6.89
CA VAL A 34 12.30 -1.43 -6.59
C VAL A 34 11.89 -1.31 -5.11
N THR A 35 11.20 -2.30 -4.55
CA THR A 35 10.87 -2.35 -3.11
C THR A 35 12.15 -2.31 -2.25
N TYR A 36 13.19 -3.06 -2.59
CA TYR A 36 14.47 -3.02 -1.89
C TYR A 36 15.12 -1.63 -1.97
N LEU A 37 15.18 -1.03 -3.16
CA LEU A 37 15.77 0.30 -3.35
C LEU A 37 15.03 1.34 -2.50
N PHE A 38 13.69 1.28 -2.45
CA PHE A 38 12.89 2.12 -1.57
C PHE A 38 13.22 1.88 -0.09
N TRP A 39 13.36 0.63 0.35
CA TRP A 39 13.72 0.31 1.73
C TRP A 39 15.13 0.79 2.13
N VAL A 40 16.07 0.80 1.18
CA VAL A 40 17.40 1.40 1.40
C VAL A 40 17.30 2.91 1.52
N ASP A 41 16.59 3.56 0.60
CA ASP A 41 16.34 5.01 0.61
C ASP A 41 15.69 5.47 1.93
N GLN A 42 14.69 4.72 2.39
CA GLN A 42 13.98 4.96 3.66
C GLN A 42 14.73 4.45 4.90
N ARG A 43 15.95 3.90 4.73
CA ARG A 43 16.82 3.43 5.81
C ARG A 43 16.10 2.53 6.82
N ILE A 44 15.28 1.59 6.33
CA ILE A 44 14.35 0.85 7.20
C ILE A 44 15.05 0.07 8.31
N VAL A 45 16.30 -0.34 8.08
CA VAL A 45 17.17 -1.02 9.06
C VAL A 45 17.24 -0.27 10.38
N THR A 46 17.16 1.06 10.37
CA THR A 46 17.21 1.90 11.58
C THR A 46 16.03 1.66 12.52
N PHE A 47 14.91 1.14 12.00
CA PHE A 47 13.66 1.08 12.75
C PHE A 47 12.95 -0.29 12.78
N VAL A 48 13.37 -1.27 11.97
CA VAL A 48 12.81 -2.63 11.98
C VAL A 48 13.63 -3.66 12.80
N ASN A 49 14.79 -3.26 13.32
CA ASN A 49 15.69 -4.15 14.06
C ASN A 49 15.20 -4.41 15.51
N ALA A 50 15.82 -5.38 16.19
CA ALA A 50 15.49 -5.81 17.55
C ALA A 50 15.57 -4.72 18.63
N GLN A 51 16.42 -3.72 18.45
CA GLN A 51 16.64 -2.64 19.42
C GLN A 51 15.77 -1.40 19.13
N ALA A 52 15.16 -1.33 17.95
CA ALA A 52 14.36 -0.19 17.55
C ALA A 52 12.99 -0.17 18.23
N GLU A 53 12.46 1.03 18.44
CA GLU A 53 11.11 1.20 18.94
C GLU A 53 10.07 0.58 17.96
N PRO A 54 9.20 -0.32 18.45
CA PRO A 54 8.23 -1.01 17.60
C PRO A 54 6.96 -0.20 17.38
N ILE A 55 6.60 0.02 16.12
CA ILE A 55 5.25 0.46 15.74
C ILE A 55 4.57 -0.75 15.10
N CYS A 56 3.67 -1.39 15.83
CA CYS A 56 3.09 -2.66 15.43
C CYS A 56 1.81 -2.50 14.63
N TRP A 57 1.60 -3.42 13.69
CA TRP A 57 0.34 -3.56 12.97
C TRP A 57 -0.76 -3.95 13.96
N PRO A 58 -2.00 -3.47 13.78
CA PRO A 58 -3.14 -3.94 14.56
C PRO A 58 -3.34 -5.47 14.53
N LEU A 59 -3.07 -6.10 13.38
CA LEU A 59 -3.17 -7.55 13.21
C LEU A 59 -2.00 -8.33 13.82
N VAL A 60 -0.89 -7.65 14.14
CA VAL A 60 0.29 -8.25 14.78
C VAL A 60 0.71 -7.35 15.95
N PRO A 61 -0.12 -7.25 17.01
CA PRO A 61 0.04 -6.24 18.05
C PRO A 61 1.31 -6.45 18.90
N ALA A 62 1.95 -7.62 18.84
CA ALA A 62 3.18 -7.96 19.55
C ALA A 62 4.38 -8.10 18.59
N CYS A 63 4.45 -7.25 17.56
CA CYS A 63 5.51 -7.31 16.54
C CYS A 63 6.92 -7.19 17.12
N GLU A 64 7.10 -6.61 18.31
CA GLU A 64 8.38 -6.55 19.02
C GLU A 64 8.99 -7.93 19.28
N GLN A 65 8.16 -8.96 19.49
CA GLN A 65 8.62 -10.32 19.74
C GLN A 65 9.15 -10.99 18.47
N LEU A 66 8.76 -10.49 17.30
CA LEU A 66 9.21 -11.00 16.00
C LEU A 66 10.55 -10.38 15.58
N ARG A 67 10.96 -9.27 16.20
CA ARG A 67 12.18 -8.54 15.87
C ARG A 67 13.39 -9.15 16.57
N VAL A 68 13.91 -10.24 16.00
CA VAL A 68 15.07 -10.95 16.55
C VAL A 68 16.41 -10.51 15.94
N LEU A 69 16.38 -9.88 14.76
CA LEU A 69 17.59 -9.51 14.04
C LEU A 69 18.14 -8.15 14.49
N SER A 70 19.46 -8.10 14.71
CA SER A 70 20.22 -6.86 14.85
C SER A 70 20.21 -6.04 13.55
N ALA A 71 20.59 -4.77 13.61
CA ALA A 71 20.69 -3.93 12.41
C ALA A 71 21.58 -4.54 11.29
N PRO A 72 22.79 -5.07 11.56
CA PRO A 72 23.57 -5.78 10.54
C PRO A 72 22.88 -7.04 9.99
N GLY A 73 22.22 -7.81 10.85
CA GLY A 73 21.46 -8.99 10.44
C GLY A 73 20.30 -8.66 9.51
N MET A 74 19.57 -7.58 9.81
CA MET A 74 18.52 -7.06 8.93
C MET A 74 19.09 -6.58 7.60
N ALA A 75 20.21 -5.85 7.60
CA ALA A 75 20.86 -5.39 6.37
C ALA A 75 21.28 -6.57 5.48
N LEU A 76 21.80 -7.65 6.06
CA LEU A 76 22.12 -8.88 5.33
C LEU A 76 20.86 -9.54 4.75
N LEU A 77 19.77 -9.62 5.52
CA LEU A 77 18.49 -10.15 5.06
C LEU A 77 17.95 -9.36 3.86
N LEU A 78 18.01 -8.02 3.89
CA LEU A 78 17.56 -7.17 2.78
C LEU A 78 18.40 -7.38 1.51
N ARG A 79 19.72 -7.58 1.64
CA ARG A 79 20.60 -7.91 0.51
C ARG A 79 20.31 -9.29 -0.07
N ALA A 80 20.07 -10.28 0.79
CA ALA A 80 19.66 -11.62 0.36
C ALA A 80 18.30 -11.60 -0.37
N TYR A 81 17.33 -10.84 0.16
CA TYR A 81 16.05 -10.57 -0.49
C TYR A 81 16.23 -9.96 -1.90
N PHE A 82 17.10 -8.95 -2.03
CA PHE A 82 17.41 -8.32 -3.31
C PHE A 82 18.02 -9.30 -4.31
N ALA A 83 19.02 -10.07 -3.89
CA ALA A 83 19.66 -11.08 -4.73
C ALA A 83 18.66 -12.17 -5.16
N ALA A 84 17.80 -12.63 -4.26
CA ALA A 84 16.74 -13.59 -4.57
C ALA A 84 15.72 -13.03 -5.58
N ALA A 85 15.36 -11.75 -5.47
CA ALA A 85 14.47 -11.11 -6.43
C ALA A 85 15.08 -11.05 -7.84
N ILE A 86 16.36 -10.64 -7.95
CA ILE A 86 17.09 -10.66 -9.21
C ILE A 86 17.18 -12.08 -9.79
N GLY A 87 17.53 -13.05 -8.95
CA GLY A 87 17.59 -14.46 -9.32
C GLY A 87 16.26 -14.96 -9.89
N ALA A 88 15.14 -14.69 -9.21
CA ALA A 88 13.81 -15.05 -9.68
C ALA A 88 13.49 -14.43 -11.06
N GLY A 89 13.88 -13.17 -11.28
CA GLY A 89 13.74 -12.50 -12.58
C GLY A 89 14.52 -13.21 -13.69
N PHE A 90 15.78 -13.57 -13.45
CA PHE A 90 16.57 -14.33 -14.42
C PHE A 90 16.00 -15.71 -14.71
N LEU A 91 15.43 -16.39 -13.71
CA LEU A 91 14.81 -17.70 -13.91
C LEU A 91 13.58 -17.61 -14.82
N PHE A 92 12.77 -16.54 -14.74
CA PHE A 92 11.64 -16.33 -15.68
C PHE A 92 12.09 -16.14 -17.14
N ALA A 93 13.34 -15.75 -17.40
CA ALA A 93 13.86 -15.65 -18.77
C ALA A 93 13.92 -17.01 -19.49
N SER A 94 13.89 -18.14 -18.76
CA SER A 94 13.89 -19.49 -19.32
C SER A 94 12.60 -20.24 -19.01
N ARG A 95 11.90 -20.72 -20.04
CA ARG A 95 10.63 -21.47 -19.89
C ARG A 95 10.79 -22.71 -19.00
N ARG A 96 11.90 -23.43 -19.12
CA ARG A 96 12.19 -24.63 -18.31
C ARG A 96 12.35 -24.33 -16.82
N MET A 97 12.68 -23.08 -16.49
CA MET A 97 12.94 -22.65 -15.11
C MET A 97 11.73 -21.97 -14.47
N VAL A 98 10.59 -21.86 -15.15
CA VAL A 98 9.36 -21.23 -14.63
C VAL A 98 8.92 -21.80 -13.28
N PRO A 99 8.96 -23.12 -13.01
CA PRO A 99 8.62 -23.64 -11.68
C PRO A 99 9.52 -23.10 -10.56
N TRP A 100 10.82 -22.98 -10.83
CA TRP A 100 11.79 -22.42 -9.88
C TRP A 100 11.65 -20.90 -9.74
N ALA A 101 11.38 -20.20 -10.85
CA ALA A 101 11.10 -18.78 -10.85
C ALA A 101 9.85 -18.46 -10.02
N TYR A 102 8.79 -19.26 -10.18
CA TYR A 102 7.56 -19.18 -9.39
C TYR A 102 7.85 -19.39 -7.90
N ALA A 103 8.58 -20.45 -7.53
CA ALA A 103 8.95 -20.71 -6.14
C ALA A 103 9.80 -19.58 -5.55
N GLY A 104 10.76 -19.05 -6.32
CA GLY A 104 11.56 -17.88 -5.95
C GLY A 104 10.71 -16.64 -5.73
N LEU A 105 9.73 -16.39 -6.61
CA LEU A 105 8.80 -15.26 -6.47
C LEU A 105 7.90 -15.40 -5.24
N VAL A 106 7.42 -16.61 -4.93
CA VAL A 106 6.68 -16.90 -3.68
C VAL A 106 7.57 -16.61 -2.48
N LEU A 107 8.81 -17.08 -2.47
CA LEU A 107 9.75 -16.88 -1.37
C LEU A 107 10.00 -15.39 -1.11
N VAL A 108 10.28 -14.59 -2.14
CA VAL A 108 10.51 -13.14 -1.95
C VAL A 108 9.24 -12.41 -1.52
N ASN A 109 8.04 -12.85 -1.93
CA ASN A 109 6.78 -12.29 -1.43
C ASN A 109 6.57 -12.60 0.05
N VAL A 110 6.80 -13.85 0.47
CA VAL A 110 6.72 -14.26 1.87
C VAL A 110 7.72 -13.48 2.71
N LEU A 111 8.97 -13.35 2.24
CA LEU A 111 10.00 -12.59 2.94
C LEU A 111 9.66 -11.10 3.03
N LYS A 112 9.13 -10.50 1.95
CA LYS A 112 8.66 -9.12 1.96
C LYS A 112 7.56 -8.92 2.99
N LEU A 113 6.57 -9.80 3.01
CA LEU A 113 5.48 -9.76 4.00
C LEU A 113 6.01 -9.90 5.42
N ALA A 114 6.91 -10.86 5.67
CA ALA A 114 7.53 -11.05 6.98
C ALA A 114 8.24 -9.77 7.47
N ILE A 115 9.03 -9.12 6.61
CA ILE A 115 9.68 -7.84 6.93
C ILE A 115 8.65 -6.74 7.19
N MET A 116 7.63 -6.63 6.34
CA MET A 116 6.56 -5.64 6.52
C MET A 116 5.83 -5.82 7.85
N LEU A 117 5.55 -7.06 8.27
CA LEU A 117 4.88 -7.36 9.54
C LEU A 117 5.69 -6.93 10.78
N LEU A 118 7.01 -6.74 10.63
CA LEU A 118 7.84 -6.25 11.73
C LEU A 118 7.48 -4.82 12.12
N ASP A 119 7.04 -3.96 11.19
CA ASP A 119 6.79 -2.55 11.46
C ASP A 119 5.70 -1.94 10.58
N TYR A 120 4.72 -1.31 11.21
CA TYR A 120 3.62 -0.59 10.57
C TYR A 120 4.06 0.58 9.71
N ARG A 121 5.24 1.17 9.97
CA ARG A 121 5.81 2.25 9.15
C ARG A 121 6.11 1.83 7.72
N LEU A 122 6.21 0.53 7.45
CA LEU A 122 6.32 -0.02 6.11
C LEU A 122 4.98 -0.06 5.36
N ARG A 123 3.90 0.46 5.93
CA ARG A 123 2.60 0.57 5.26
C ARG A 123 2.64 1.62 4.16
N MET A 124 2.46 1.19 2.92
CA MET A 124 2.34 2.06 1.75
C MET A 124 1.38 1.44 0.73
N ASN A 125 0.61 2.27 0.00
CA ASN A 125 -0.26 1.76 -1.07
C ASN A 125 0.53 1.08 -2.18
N GLN A 126 1.77 1.50 -2.41
CA GLN A 126 2.67 0.93 -3.39
C GLN A 126 2.90 -0.56 -3.06
N HIS A 127 3.16 -0.87 -1.78
CA HIS A 127 3.27 -2.26 -1.34
C HIS A 127 1.93 -2.99 -1.46
N TYR A 128 0.81 -2.36 -1.10
CA TYR A 128 -0.54 -2.93 -1.26
C TYR A 128 -0.82 -3.31 -2.73
N MET A 129 -0.60 -2.41 -3.68
CA MET A 129 -0.78 -2.66 -5.12
C MET A 129 0.14 -3.79 -5.61
N GLY A 130 1.42 -3.76 -5.24
CA GLY A 130 2.36 -4.81 -5.58
C GLY A 130 1.99 -6.19 -5.01
N LEU A 131 1.46 -6.23 -3.78
CA LEU A 131 0.99 -7.46 -3.15
C LEU A 131 -0.26 -8.02 -3.83
N PHE A 132 -1.22 -7.17 -4.20
CA PHE A 132 -2.39 -7.60 -4.97
C PHE A 132 -2.00 -8.11 -6.35
N ALA A 133 -1.11 -7.42 -7.06
CA ALA A 133 -0.60 -7.88 -8.35
C ALA A 133 0.13 -9.23 -8.22
N ALA A 134 0.97 -9.40 -7.20
CA ALA A 134 1.64 -10.67 -6.91
C ALA A 134 0.65 -11.78 -6.55
N PHE A 135 -0.35 -11.49 -5.72
CA PHE A 135 -1.41 -12.43 -5.35
C PHE A 135 -2.15 -12.93 -6.59
N VAL A 136 -2.57 -12.03 -7.49
CA VAL A 136 -3.25 -12.40 -8.73
C VAL A 136 -2.33 -13.21 -9.63
N TYR A 137 -1.09 -12.77 -9.82
CA TYR A 137 -0.12 -13.46 -10.65
C TYR A 137 0.21 -14.86 -10.15
N LEU A 138 0.28 -15.07 -8.84
CA LEU A 138 0.64 -16.36 -8.25
C LEU A 138 -0.58 -17.29 -8.11
N LEU A 139 -1.75 -16.76 -7.73
CA LEU A 139 -2.84 -17.56 -7.16
C LEU A 139 -4.19 -17.42 -7.87
N VAL A 140 -4.35 -16.55 -8.86
CA VAL A 140 -5.65 -16.38 -9.54
C VAL A 140 -5.59 -17.01 -10.94
N PRO A 141 -6.51 -17.94 -11.29
CA PRO A 141 -6.62 -18.44 -12.66
C PRO A 141 -7.07 -17.33 -13.63
N GLY A 142 -6.62 -17.38 -14.88
CA GLY A 142 -6.91 -16.32 -15.86
C GLY A 142 -6.10 -15.06 -15.57
N LYS A 143 -4.81 -15.22 -15.25
CA LYS A 143 -3.92 -14.18 -14.71
C LYS A 143 -3.89 -12.96 -15.60
N ARG A 144 -3.86 -13.17 -16.91
CA ARG A 144 -3.73 -12.10 -17.91
C ARG A 144 -4.89 -11.10 -17.84
N ASP A 145 -6.11 -11.60 -17.79
CA ASP A 145 -7.31 -10.76 -17.67
C ASP A 145 -7.48 -10.23 -16.25
N ALA A 146 -7.26 -11.10 -15.26
CA ALA A 146 -7.37 -10.73 -13.85
C ALA A 146 -6.43 -9.57 -13.46
N LEU A 147 -5.18 -9.60 -13.92
CA LEU A 147 -4.20 -8.53 -13.69
C LEU A 147 -4.61 -7.23 -14.39
N ARG A 148 -5.05 -7.28 -15.64
CA ARG A 148 -5.50 -6.09 -16.38
C ARG A 148 -6.69 -5.44 -15.70
N VAL A 149 -7.67 -6.24 -15.29
CA VAL A 149 -8.84 -5.75 -14.54
C VAL A 149 -8.43 -5.17 -13.19
N LEU A 150 -7.57 -5.87 -12.43
CA LEU A 150 -7.06 -5.38 -11.15
C LEU A 150 -6.38 -4.01 -11.30
N VAL A 151 -5.52 -3.83 -12.30
CA VAL A 151 -4.77 -2.59 -12.50
C VAL A 151 -5.70 -1.46 -12.96
N THR A 152 -6.67 -1.74 -13.84
CA THR A 152 -7.73 -0.77 -14.17
C THR A 152 -8.51 -0.38 -12.92
N LEU A 153 -8.82 -1.33 -12.02
CA LEU A 153 -9.49 -1.05 -10.75
C LEU A 153 -8.61 -0.29 -9.76
N PHE A 154 -7.29 -0.46 -9.77
CA PHE A 154 -6.39 0.38 -8.98
C PHE A 154 -6.56 1.85 -9.35
N TYR A 155 -6.57 2.16 -10.65
CA TYR A 155 -6.80 3.53 -11.12
C TYR A 155 -8.20 4.00 -10.80
N PHE A 156 -9.24 3.23 -11.13
CA PHE A 156 -10.62 3.61 -10.87
C PHE A 156 -10.83 3.99 -9.40
N TRP A 157 -10.44 3.11 -8.47
CA TRP A 157 -10.60 3.38 -7.05
C TRP A 157 -9.68 4.49 -6.56
N ALA A 158 -8.45 4.61 -7.08
CA ALA A 158 -7.61 5.77 -6.79
C ALA A 158 -8.23 7.10 -7.26
N GLY A 159 -8.99 7.10 -8.35
CA GLY A 159 -9.75 8.24 -8.86
C GLY A 159 -10.93 8.59 -7.96
N THR A 160 -11.64 7.60 -7.42
CA THR A 160 -12.75 7.85 -6.49
C THR A 160 -12.29 8.55 -5.21
N LEU A 161 -11.07 8.26 -4.73
CA LEU A 161 -10.50 8.92 -3.55
C LEU A 161 -10.24 10.41 -3.79
N LYS A 162 -10.00 10.79 -5.05
CA LYS A 162 -9.68 12.16 -5.49
C LYS A 162 -10.91 13.02 -5.78
N LEU A 163 -12.11 12.45 -5.66
CA LEU A 163 -13.39 13.18 -5.77
C LEU A 163 -13.66 14.00 -4.49
N ASN A 164 -12.75 14.90 -4.16
CA ASN A 164 -12.86 15.77 -3.01
C ASN A 164 -12.13 17.10 -3.26
N TRP A 165 -12.49 18.13 -2.51
CA TRP A 165 -11.93 19.47 -2.70
C TRP A 165 -10.44 19.58 -2.36
N GLU A 166 -9.95 18.78 -1.40
CA GLU A 166 -8.52 18.78 -1.05
C GLU A 166 -7.66 18.37 -2.27
N TRP A 167 -8.08 17.36 -3.02
CA TRP A 167 -7.38 16.97 -4.25
C TRP A 167 -7.62 17.97 -5.38
N ILE A 168 -8.88 18.35 -5.65
CA ILE A 168 -9.25 19.21 -6.78
C ILE A 168 -8.55 20.58 -6.69
N SER A 169 -8.45 21.16 -5.50
CA SER A 169 -7.74 22.41 -5.26
C SER A 169 -6.21 22.30 -5.37
N GLY A 170 -5.66 21.08 -5.38
CA GLY A 170 -4.23 20.81 -5.31
C GLY A 170 -3.64 20.82 -3.89
N ALA A 171 -4.43 21.12 -2.85
CA ALA A 171 -3.98 21.14 -1.45
C ALA A 171 -3.43 19.78 -0.97
N GLY A 172 -3.95 18.69 -1.55
CA GLY A 172 -3.51 17.32 -1.25
C GLY A 172 -2.14 16.94 -1.82
N LEU A 173 -1.54 17.77 -2.69
CA LEU A 173 -0.22 17.50 -3.24
C LEU A 173 0.88 17.67 -2.18
N TYR A 174 1.80 16.71 -2.13
CA TYR A 174 2.92 16.75 -1.17
C TYR A 174 3.99 17.76 -1.56
N ARG A 175 4.11 18.04 -2.86
CA ARG A 175 5.12 18.93 -3.45
C ARG A 175 4.50 19.70 -4.61
N PRO A 176 5.04 20.89 -4.96
CA PRO A 176 4.65 21.61 -6.16
C PRO A 176 4.80 20.73 -7.42
N MET A 177 3.87 20.89 -8.37
CA MET A 177 3.84 20.12 -9.61
C MET A 177 4.36 20.96 -10.77
N TRP A 178 5.67 20.95 -11.03
CA TRP A 178 6.24 21.67 -12.17
C TRP A 178 5.81 21.00 -13.49
N PRO A 179 5.44 21.75 -14.54
CA PRO A 179 5.49 23.21 -14.71
C PRO A 179 4.18 23.95 -14.33
N PHE A 180 3.23 23.29 -13.67
CA PHE A 180 1.92 23.87 -13.38
C PHE A 180 1.92 24.74 -12.13
N SER A 181 1.13 25.82 -12.14
CA SER A 181 0.88 26.69 -10.99
C SER A 181 -0.56 27.22 -11.02
N GLY A 182 -1.07 27.65 -9.86
CA GLY A 182 -2.42 28.23 -9.73
C GLY A 182 -3.51 27.36 -10.37
N ALA A 183 -4.28 27.95 -11.28
CA ALA A 183 -5.35 27.25 -12.02
C ALA A 183 -4.85 26.05 -12.85
N GLY A 184 -3.59 26.06 -13.28
CA GLY A 184 -2.98 24.93 -13.98
C GLY A 184 -2.86 23.67 -13.10
N VAL A 185 -2.62 23.84 -11.79
CA VAL A 185 -2.60 22.71 -10.85
C VAL A 185 -4.00 22.12 -10.69
N VAL A 186 -5.02 22.97 -10.56
CA VAL A 186 -6.42 22.53 -10.48
C VAL A 186 -6.82 21.75 -11.73
N ALA A 187 -6.49 22.27 -12.92
CA ALA A 187 -6.76 21.58 -14.19
C ALA A 187 -6.05 20.23 -14.27
N ALA A 188 -4.78 20.15 -13.85
CA ALA A 188 -4.03 18.90 -13.81
C ALA A 188 -4.65 17.89 -12.81
N CYS A 189 -5.06 18.34 -11.62
CA CYS A 189 -5.74 17.49 -10.63
C CYS A 189 -7.08 16.96 -11.14
N VAL A 190 -7.89 17.78 -11.82
CA VAL A 190 -9.14 17.36 -12.47
C VAL A 190 -8.87 16.38 -13.61
N TYR A 191 -7.83 16.64 -14.42
CA TYR A 191 -7.43 15.72 -15.48
C TYR A 191 -7.05 14.34 -14.92
N VAL A 192 -6.34 14.25 -13.80
CA VAL A 192 -6.02 12.97 -13.16
C VAL A 192 -7.29 12.20 -12.76
N ILE A 193 -8.34 12.89 -12.28
CA ILE A 193 -9.64 12.25 -11.99
C ILE A 193 -10.25 11.65 -13.26
N VAL A 194 -10.27 12.42 -14.37
CA VAL A 194 -10.80 11.94 -15.66
C VAL A 194 -9.97 10.77 -16.19
N LEU A 195 -8.64 10.84 -16.07
CA LEU A 195 -7.71 9.80 -16.46
C LEU A 195 -8.00 8.50 -15.69
N GLU A 196 -8.14 8.58 -14.38
CA GLU A 196 -8.31 7.42 -13.49
C GLU A 196 -9.73 6.83 -13.53
N LEU A 197 -10.78 7.65 -13.64
CA LEU A 197 -12.18 7.19 -13.67
C LEU A 197 -12.68 6.80 -15.05
N GLY A 198 -12.23 7.49 -16.10
CA GLY A 198 -12.70 7.32 -17.47
C GLY A 198 -11.66 6.63 -18.36
N VAL A 199 -10.50 7.24 -18.53
CA VAL A 199 -9.48 6.76 -19.48
C VAL A 199 -8.88 5.41 -19.08
N ALA A 200 -8.85 5.06 -17.78
CA ALA A 200 -8.42 3.77 -17.28
C ALA A 200 -9.12 2.57 -17.96
N TRP A 201 -10.40 2.71 -18.32
CA TRP A 201 -11.14 1.67 -19.04
C TRP A 201 -10.65 1.48 -20.48
N GLY A 202 -10.05 2.52 -21.07
CA GLY A 202 -9.37 2.46 -22.36
C GLY A 202 -8.22 1.46 -22.40
N LEU A 203 -7.61 1.14 -21.25
CA LEU A 203 -6.58 0.10 -21.14
C LEU A 203 -7.12 -1.31 -21.42
N LEU A 204 -8.45 -1.51 -21.31
CA LEU A 204 -9.15 -2.76 -21.64
C LEU A 204 -9.80 -2.73 -23.03
N ALA A 205 -9.60 -1.65 -23.79
CA ALA A 205 -10.27 -1.47 -25.07
C ALA A 205 -9.71 -2.39 -26.16
N LYS A 206 -10.63 -2.98 -26.94
CA LYS A 206 -10.28 -3.73 -28.16
C LYS A 206 -9.56 -2.86 -29.20
N ARG A 207 -10.02 -1.62 -29.40
CA ARG A 207 -9.50 -0.73 -30.45
C ARG A 207 -8.08 -0.28 -30.09
N ALA A 208 -7.11 -0.64 -30.93
CA ALA A 208 -5.69 -0.42 -30.65
C ALA A 208 -5.35 1.05 -30.38
N TRP A 209 -5.94 2.00 -31.13
CA TRP A 209 -5.68 3.41 -30.91
C TRP A 209 -6.19 3.91 -29.55
N ILE A 210 -7.36 3.45 -29.09
CA ILE A 210 -7.91 3.80 -27.76
C ILE A 210 -6.95 3.28 -26.68
N PHE A 211 -6.55 2.03 -26.81
CA PHE A 211 -5.60 1.39 -25.90
C PHE A 211 -4.28 2.16 -25.82
N TRP A 212 -3.63 2.43 -26.96
CA TRP A 212 -2.31 3.07 -26.97
C TRP A 212 -2.36 4.52 -26.50
N VAL A 213 -3.44 5.25 -26.80
CA VAL A 213 -3.65 6.61 -26.29
C VAL A 213 -3.88 6.60 -24.78
N ALA A 214 -4.68 5.67 -24.24
CA ALA A 214 -4.85 5.52 -22.79
C ALA A 214 -3.53 5.13 -22.11
N PHE A 215 -2.84 4.13 -22.65
CA PHE A 215 -1.56 3.65 -22.12
C PHE A 215 -0.49 4.75 -22.11
N ALA A 216 -0.35 5.51 -23.20
CA ALA A 216 0.58 6.64 -23.28
C ALA A 216 0.27 7.71 -22.22
N GLN A 217 -1.00 8.03 -21.99
CA GLN A 217 -1.40 8.97 -20.93
C GLN A 217 -1.00 8.47 -19.54
N PHE A 218 -1.17 7.18 -19.24
CA PHE A 218 -0.67 6.62 -17.97
C PHE A 218 0.86 6.65 -17.85
N LEU A 219 1.59 6.42 -18.95
CA LEU A 219 3.05 6.55 -18.93
C LEU A 219 3.49 7.98 -18.60
N VAL A 220 2.87 8.97 -19.25
CA VAL A 220 3.13 10.40 -18.99
C VAL A 220 2.74 10.78 -17.56
N PHE A 221 1.58 10.34 -17.09
CA PHE A 221 1.13 10.55 -15.71
C PHE A 221 2.15 10.04 -14.69
N HIS A 222 2.63 8.80 -14.84
CA HIS A 222 3.62 8.24 -13.92
C HIS A 222 4.95 8.96 -13.98
N ALA A 223 5.42 9.30 -15.18
CA ALA A 223 6.66 10.07 -15.36
C ALA A 223 6.58 11.44 -14.67
N LEU A 224 5.46 12.16 -14.81
CA LEU A 224 5.25 13.45 -14.15
C LEU A 224 5.04 13.31 -12.64
N SER A 225 4.36 12.25 -12.19
CA SER A 225 4.08 12.02 -10.78
C SER A 225 5.36 11.81 -9.94
N TRP A 226 6.47 11.42 -10.57
CA TRP A 226 7.77 11.22 -9.91
C TRP A 226 8.18 12.39 -9.02
N GLN A 227 7.97 13.63 -9.49
CA GLN A 227 8.34 14.83 -8.74
C GLN A 227 7.52 15.01 -7.47
N VAL A 228 6.25 14.58 -7.50
CA VAL A 228 5.29 14.73 -6.41
C VAL A 228 5.45 13.60 -5.38
N VAL A 229 5.62 12.36 -5.86
CA VAL A 229 5.48 11.16 -5.02
C VAL A 229 6.77 10.37 -4.84
N GLY A 230 7.86 10.78 -5.49
CA GLY A 230 9.13 10.09 -5.51
C GLY A 230 9.17 8.91 -6.50
N PHE A 231 10.33 8.25 -6.58
CA PHE A 231 10.60 7.22 -7.58
C PHE A 231 9.83 5.92 -7.39
N PHE A 232 9.47 5.59 -6.14
CA PHE A 232 8.98 4.25 -5.83
C PHE A 232 7.66 3.93 -6.53
N TYR A 233 6.69 4.85 -6.51
CA TYR A 233 5.39 4.63 -7.13
C TYR A 233 5.47 4.51 -8.66
N PRO A 234 6.08 5.45 -9.41
CA PRO A 234 6.20 5.34 -10.87
C PRO A 234 6.89 4.05 -11.31
N LEU A 235 8.02 3.67 -10.70
CA LEU A 235 8.74 2.46 -11.08
C LEU A 235 7.93 1.18 -10.80
N LEU A 236 7.24 1.13 -9.66
CA LEU A 236 6.34 0.02 -9.34
C LEU A 236 5.19 -0.05 -10.35
N MET A 237 4.58 1.09 -10.67
CA MET A 237 3.46 1.14 -11.61
C MET A 237 3.90 0.84 -13.04
N PHE A 238 5.08 1.26 -13.49
CA PHE A 238 5.61 0.87 -14.79
C PHE A 238 5.78 -0.65 -14.89
N ALA A 239 6.32 -1.30 -13.85
CA ALA A 239 6.44 -2.75 -13.80
C ALA A 239 5.07 -3.45 -13.87
N ILE A 240 4.09 -3.00 -13.07
CA ILE A 240 2.74 -3.57 -13.06
C ILE A 240 2.00 -3.29 -14.38
N LEU A 241 2.18 -2.11 -14.98
CA LEU A 241 1.56 -1.72 -16.25
C LEU A 241 2.08 -2.56 -17.44
N THR A 242 3.24 -3.21 -17.33
CA THR A 242 3.79 -4.04 -18.42
C THR A 242 2.83 -5.15 -18.87
N ILE A 243 1.89 -5.60 -18.02
CA ILE A 243 0.89 -6.58 -18.42
C ILE A 243 0.07 -6.13 -19.61
N PHE A 244 -0.20 -4.83 -19.77
CA PHE A 244 -1.00 -4.29 -20.87
C PHE A 244 -0.31 -4.44 -22.24
N PRO A 245 0.89 -3.88 -22.48
CA PRO A 245 1.59 -4.06 -23.74
C PRO A 245 1.98 -5.52 -23.97
N LEU A 246 2.38 -6.27 -22.93
CA LEU A 246 2.63 -7.71 -23.06
C LEU A 246 1.37 -8.44 -23.54
N SER A 247 0.21 -8.09 -22.99
CA SER A 247 -1.07 -8.69 -23.39
C SER A 247 -1.47 -8.38 -24.83
N ARG A 248 -0.98 -7.27 -25.40
CA ARG A 248 -1.30 -6.85 -26.76
C ARG A 248 -0.31 -7.37 -27.79
N LEU A 249 0.97 -7.42 -27.43
CA LEU A 249 2.07 -7.67 -28.34
C LEU A 249 2.50 -9.14 -28.38
N VAL A 250 2.31 -9.89 -27.29
CA VAL A 250 2.76 -11.28 -27.15
C VAL A 250 1.59 -12.26 -27.28
N GLU A 251 1.80 -13.36 -28.00
CA GLU A 251 0.76 -14.39 -28.17
C GLU A 251 0.50 -15.18 -26.87
N PRO A 252 -0.72 -15.73 -26.67
CA PRO A 252 -1.91 -15.54 -27.49
C PRO A 252 -2.48 -14.12 -27.36
N ARG A 253 -2.84 -13.49 -28.49
CA ARG A 253 -3.40 -12.13 -28.47
C ARG A 253 -4.84 -12.13 -27.97
N ASP A 254 -5.28 -10.97 -27.51
CA ASP A 254 -6.64 -10.77 -27.00
C ASP A 254 -7.73 -11.36 -27.92
N PRO A 255 -8.80 -11.93 -27.34
CA PRO A 255 -9.94 -12.39 -28.10
C PRO A 255 -10.54 -11.25 -28.93
N PRO A 256 -11.24 -11.55 -30.04
CA PRO A 256 -11.71 -10.55 -30.98
C PRO A 256 -12.56 -9.47 -30.34
N ASP A 257 -13.32 -9.76 -29.29
CA ASP A 257 -14.21 -8.80 -28.63
C ASP A 257 -13.47 -7.85 -27.65
N GLY A 258 -12.28 -8.23 -27.18
CA GLY A 258 -11.51 -7.52 -26.15
C GLY A 258 -12.04 -7.74 -24.71
N PRO A 259 -11.19 -7.53 -23.70
CA PRO A 259 -11.50 -7.88 -22.30
C PRO A 259 -12.66 -7.04 -21.72
N LEU A 260 -12.79 -5.76 -22.11
CA LEU A 260 -13.90 -4.93 -21.64
C LEU A 260 -15.27 -5.47 -22.07
N VAL A 261 -15.39 -5.91 -23.33
CA VAL A 261 -16.65 -6.46 -23.84
C VAL A 261 -16.96 -7.82 -23.20
N ALA A 262 -15.94 -8.64 -22.98
CA ALA A 262 -16.10 -9.93 -22.31
C ALA A 262 -16.59 -9.76 -20.87
N LEU A 263 -16.05 -8.78 -20.13
CA LEU A 263 -16.52 -8.42 -18.78
C LEU A 263 -17.99 -7.96 -18.81
N CYS A 264 -18.34 -7.02 -19.68
CA CYS A 264 -19.70 -6.50 -19.76
C CYS A 264 -20.73 -7.56 -20.19
N ARG A 265 -20.31 -8.55 -20.98
CA ARG A 265 -21.19 -9.63 -21.47
C ARG A 265 -21.19 -10.89 -20.59
N GLY A 266 -20.52 -10.88 -19.43
CA GLY A 266 -20.50 -12.05 -18.55
C GLY A 266 -19.67 -13.23 -19.10
N ARG A 267 -18.73 -12.99 -20.03
CA ARG A 267 -17.98 -14.04 -20.73
C ARG A 267 -16.59 -14.33 -20.15
N GLU A 268 -16.11 -13.51 -19.23
CA GLU A 268 -14.86 -13.77 -18.52
C GLU A 268 -14.92 -14.97 -17.57
N VAL A 269 -13.76 -15.48 -17.19
CA VAL A 269 -13.67 -16.53 -16.16
C VAL A 269 -14.12 -16.01 -14.80
N TRP A 270 -14.82 -16.85 -14.03
CA TRP A 270 -15.39 -16.48 -12.73
C TRP A 270 -14.38 -15.86 -11.75
N SER A 271 -13.13 -16.33 -11.78
CA SER A 271 -12.05 -15.82 -10.93
C SER A 271 -11.78 -14.32 -11.13
N VAL A 272 -11.98 -13.80 -12.34
CA VAL A 272 -11.80 -12.37 -12.65
C VAL A 272 -12.90 -11.54 -11.98
N TYR A 273 -14.16 -11.97 -12.07
CA TYR A 273 -15.27 -11.28 -11.38
C TYR A 273 -15.14 -11.36 -9.86
N ALA A 274 -14.81 -12.54 -9.33
CA ALA A 274 -14.60 -12.73 -7.90
C ALA A 274 -13.49 -11.81 -7.37
N LEU A 275 -12.37 -11.71 -8.09
CA LEU A 275 -11.29 -10.78 -7.77
C LEU A 275 -11.75 -9.32 -7.83
N ALA A 276 -12.43 -8.92 -8.91
CA ALA A 276 -12.91 -7.55 -9.08
C ALA A 276 -13.89 -7.13 -7.97
N ALA A 277 -14.82 -8.02 -7.62
CA ALA A 277 -15.77 -7.83 -6.54
C ALA A 277 -15.05 -7.76 -5.19
N MET A 278 -14.19 -8.73 -4.87
CA MET A 278 -13.41 -8.73 -3.63
C MET A 278 -12.58 -7.45 -3.49
N PHE A 279 -11.81 -7.09 -4.51
CA PHE A 279 -10.97 -5.89 -4.48
C PHE A 279 -11.81 -4.63 -4.23
N SER A 280 -12.94 -4.50 -4.94
CA SER A 280 -13.84 -3.36 -4.82
C SER A 280 -14.52 -3.29 -3.45
N LEU A 281 -14.95 -4.43 -2.90
CA LEU A 281 -15.52 -4.51 -1.55
C LEU A 281 -14.50 -4.05 -0.49
N LEU A 282 -13.23 -4.43 -0.63
CA LEU A 282 -12.17 -3.95 0.27
C LEU A 282 -12.02 -2.42 0.23
N GLN A 283 -12.24 -1.79 -0.92
CA GLN A 283 -12.19 -0.32 -1.04
C GLN A 283 -13.36 0.38 -0.33
N LEU A 284 -14.44 -0.35 -0.08
CA LEU A 284 -15.62 0.16 0.62
C LEU A 284 -15.52 0.04 2.15
N ILE A 285 -14.62 -0.81 2.67
CA ILE A 285 -14.48 -1.03 4.13
C ILE A 285 -14.29 0.28 4.94
N PRO A 286 -13.48 1.26 4.52
CA PRO A 286 -13.33 2.52 5.27
C PRO A 286 -14.65 3.29 5.49
N TYR A 287 -15.65 3.10 4.64
CA TYR A 287 -16.96 3.76 4.78
C TYR A 287 -17.87 3.10 5.83
N ALA A 288 -17.52 1.90 6.32
CA ALA A 288 -18.23 1.25 7.40
C ALA A 288 -17.82 1.77 8.80
N PHE A 289 -16.77 2.60 8.87
CA PHE A 289 -16.30 3.22 10.10
C PHE A 289 -16.84 4.65 10.22
N PRO A 290 -17.26 5.09 11.42
CA PRO A 290 -17.77 6.44 11.64
C PRO A 290 -16.65 7.50 11.61
N GLY A 291 -17.05 8.76 11.38
CA GLY A 291 -16.17 9.94 11.41
C GLY A 291 -15.41 10.20 10.11
N ASP A 292 -14.49 11.15 10.14
CA ASP A 292 -13.64 11.47 8.99
C ASP A 292 -12.56 10.40 8.79
N ARG A 293 -12.84 9.43 7.91
CA ARG A 293 -11.90 8.36 7.47
C ARG A 293 -10.49 8.85 7.14
N THR A 294 -10.34 10.10 6.71
CA THR A 294 -9.05 10.67 6.35
C THR A 294 -8.23 11.05 7.58
N LEU A 295 -8.88 11.39 8.70
CA LEU A 295 -8.21 11.74 9.95
C LEU A 295 -8.17 10.56 10.93
N THR A 296 -9.26 9.79 11.03
CA THR A 296 -9.36 8.64 11.94
C THR A 296 -8.52 7.45 11.49
N GLY A 297 -8.29 7.32 10.18
CA GLY A 297 -7.48 6.25 9.59
C GLY A 297 -8.05 4.83 9.70
N GLN A 298 -9.21 4.67 10.33
CA GLN A 298 -9.88 3.38 10.50
C GLN A 298 -10.26 2.77 9.15
N GLY A 299 -10.18 1.44 9.05
CA GLY A 299 -10.45 0.70 7.82
C GLY A 299 -9.44 0.89 6.67
N ARG A 300 -8.56 1.90 6.71
CA ARG A 300 -7.60 2.14 5.62
C ARG A 300 -6.59 1.00 5.42
N LEU A 301 -6.44 0.09 6.38
CA LEU A 301 -5.62 -1.13 6.25
C LEU A 301 -6.03 -1.99 5.05
N TYR A 302 -7.32 -1.96 4.69
CA TYR A 302 -7.90 -2.79 3.66
C TYR A 302 -8.02 -2.11 2.30
N ALA A 303 -7.83 -0.79 2.26
CA ALA A 303 -8.13 0.01 1.07
C ALA A 303 -6.95 0.87 0.63
N LEU A 304 -6.99 1.23 -0.65
CA LEU A 304 -6.23 2.34 -1.18
C LEU A 304 -6.63 3.61 -0.41
N HIS A 305 -5.63 4.35 0.06
CA HIS A 305 -5.79 5.65 0.71
C HIS A 305 -4.78 6.66 0.16
N MET A 306 -4.51 6.61 -1.17
CA MET A 306 -3.51 7.47 -1.80
C MET A 306 -4.12 8.84 -2.01
N PHE A 307 -3.50 9.88 -1.45
CA PHE A 307 -3.91 11.27 -1.68
C PHE A 307 -5.39 11.55 -1.38
N ASP A 308 -5.93 10.92 -0.32
CA ASP A 308 -7.27 11.26 0.14
C ASP A 308 -7.28 12.64 0.83
N ALA A 309 -6.28 12.93 1.67
CA ALA A 309 -5.86 14.31 1.97
C ALA A 309 -4.42 14.42 2.50
N ARG A 310 -3.91 15.66 2.54
CA ARG A 310 -2.66 15.98 3.24
C ARG A 310 -2.99 16.37 4.68
N ALA A 311 -2.89 15.42 5.60
CA ALA A 311 -3.15 15.69 7.01
C ALA A 311 -1.99 16.46 7.68
N THR A 312 -2.33 17.38 8.57
CA THR A 312 -1.42 17.95 9.57
C THR A 312 -1.90 17.56 10.95
N CYS A 313 -0.97 17.36 11.89
CA CYS A 313 -1.28 16.84 13.21
C CYS A 313 -0.29 17.28 14.29
N GLU A 314 -0.79 17.24 15.51
CA GLU A 314 -0.08 17.41 16.77
C GLU A 314 -0.53 16.29 17.71
N GLY A 315 0.41 15.53 18.25
CA GLY A 315 0.08 14.45 19.17
C GLY A 315 1.12 14.32 20.27
N TRP A 316 0.64 14.22 21.50
CA TRP A 316 1.46 14.22 22.70
C TRP A 316 0.88 13.28 23.75
N ALA A 317 1.71 12.92 24.72
CA ALA A 317 1.31 12.29 25.96
C ALA A 317 1.56 13.24 27.13
N ASP A 318 0.59 13.39 28.02
CA ASP A 318 0.79 14.03 29.31
C ASP A 318 1.06 12.91 30.34
N LEU A 319 2.30 12.83 30.83
CA LEU A 319 2.77 11.79 31.75
C LEU A 319 2.56 12.23 33.19
N HIS A 320 1.82 11.47 33.97
CA HIS A 320 1.54 11.74 35.38
C HIS A 320 2.58 11.07 36.25
N ASN A 321 3.37 11.85 36.97
CA ASN A 321 4.46 11.38 37.81
C ASN A 321 3.97 11.10 39.24
N ALA A 322 4.73 10.29 39.99
CA ALA A 322 4.40 9.93 41.37
C ALA A 322 4.45 11.11 42.36
N ASP A 323 5.13 12.20 42.00
CA ASP A 323 5.17 13.45 42.77
C ASP A 323 3.96 14.36 42.50
N GLY A 324 2.99 13.90 41.69
CA GLY A 324 1.81 14.66 41.27
C GLY A 324 2.06 15.64 40.14
N THR A 325 3.31 15.79 39.66
CA THR A 325 3.60 16.62 38.49
C THR A 325 3.17 15.95 37.20
N THR A 326 2.92 16.76 36.15
CA THR A 326 2.62 16.24 34.81
C THR A 326 3.66 16.76 33.83
N THR A 327 4.26 15.87 33.06
CA THR A 327 5.25 16.22 32.03
C THR A 327 4.72 15.90 30.64
N ARG A 328 4.80 16.86 29.72
CA ARG A 328 4.35 16.68 28.35
C ARG A 328 5.46 16.09 27.49
N ARG A 329 5.13 15.04 26.74
CA ARG A 329 6.01 14.37 25.78
C ARG A 329 5.42 14.42 24.37
N ASP A 330 6.13 15.04 23.44
CA ASP A 330 5.77 14.96 22.02
C ASP A 330 5.97 13.53 21.51
N LEU A 331 4.95 13.02 20.81
CA LEU A 331 4.94 11.67 20.24
C LEU A 331 5.19 11.66 18.74
N LYS A 332 5.22 12.83 18.08
CA LYS A 332 5.38 12.95 16.63
C LYS A 332 6.73 12.38 16.18
N LEU A 333 6.68 11.57 15.13
CA LEU A 333 7.87 11.04 14.47
C LEU A 333 8.11 11.76 13.14
N PRO A 334 9.37 11.88 12.69
CA PRO A 334 9.70 12.44 11.37
C PRO A 334 9.39 11.41 10.28
N LEU A 335 8.11 11.16 10.02
CA LEU A 335 7.63 10.21 9.02
C LEU A 335 7.09 10.92 7.79
N ASP A 336 6.92 10.17 6.71
CA ASP A 336 6.22 10.64 5.52
C ASP A 336 4.81 11.13 5.85
N THR A 337 4.39 12.19 5.15
CA THR A 337 3.09 12.88 5.30
C THR A 337 1.89 11.94 5.46
N ARG A 338 1.92 10.81 4.77
CA ARG A 338 0.83 9.83 4.71
C ARG A 338 0.59 9.09 6.04
N ILE A 339 1.66 8.85 6.81
CA ILE A 339 1.61 8.05 8.04
C ILE A 339 1.88 8.90 9.28
N ALA A 340 2.50 10.08 9.12
CA ALA A 340 2.86 10.97 10.21
C ALA A 340 1.69 11.36 11.15
N CYS A 341 0.46 11.34 10.62
CA CYS A 341 -0.76 11.66 11.35
C CYS A 341 -1.70 10.47 11.58
N ASP A 342 -1.23 9.24 11.33
CA ASP A 342 -2.04 8.04 11.53
C ASP A 342 -2.17 7.73 13.03
N PRO A 343 -3.41 7.63 13.57
CA PRO A 343 -3.66 7.30 14.98
C PRO A 343 -2.93 6.05 15.50
N ILE A 344 -2.69 5.05 14.63
CA ILE A 344 -1.96 3.83 15.00
C ILE A 344 -0.53 4.13 15.45
N VAL A 345 0.11 5.15 14.87
CA VAL A 345 1.48 5.53 15.24
C VAL A 345 1.51 6.07 16.68
N TYR A 346 0.63 7.01 17.00
CA TYR A 346 0.55 7.64 18.32
C TYR A 346 0.12 6.63 19.39
N PHE A 347 -0.84 5.77 19.06
CA PHE A 347 -1.27 4.66 19.93
C PHE A 347 -0.10 3.72 20.28
N ASN A 348 0.69 3.30 19.28
CA ASN A 348 1.85 2.43 19.52
C ASN A 348 2.93 3.13 20.34
N ARG A 349 3.20 4.41 20.07
CA ARG A 349 4.17 5.23 20.84
C ARG A 349 3.77 5.31 22.32
N ALA A 350 2.51 5.61 22.60
CA ALA A 350 1.98 5.61 23.97
C ALA A 350 2.11 4.24 24.64
N ARG A 351 1.77 3.17 23.92
CA ARG A 351 1.92 1.79 24.43
C ARG A 351 3.37 1.42 24.71
N ASN A 352 4.33 1.92 23.93
CA ASN A 352 5.75 1.72 24.20
C ASN A 352 6.22 2.45 25.46
N LEU A 353 5.68 3.64 25.74
CA LEU A 353 5.92 4.33 27.02
C LEU A 353 5.39 3.50 28.19
N CYS A 354 4.16 2.97 28.10
CA CYS A 354 3.61 2.08 29.14
C CYS A 354 4.50 0.85 29.36
N ARG A 355 4.96 0.19 28.29
CA ARG A 355 5.90 -0.94 28.40
C ARG A 355 7.24 -0.56 29.03
N GLN A 356 7.75 0.64 28.75
CA GLN A 356 8.99 1.12 29.38
C GLN A 356 8.79 1.35 30.87
N ARG A 357 7.66 1.94 31.27
CA ARG A 357 7.25 2.06 32.68
C ARG A 357 7.16 0.69 33.36
N ASP A 358 6.43 -0.25 32.76
CA ASP A 358 6.23 -1.59 33.34
C ASP A 358 7.54 -2.36 33.49
N ALA A 359 8.53 -2.08 32.64
CA ALA A 359 9.88 -2.62 32.73
C ALA A 359 10.80 -1.83 33.71
N GLY A 360 10.27 -0.89 34.49
CA GLY A 360 11.03 -0.06 35.44
C GLY A 360 11.93 1.00 34.80
N ARG A 361 11.73 1.33 33.52
CA ARG A 361 12.53 2.31 32.75
C ARG A 361 11.85 3.67 32.58
N GLY A 362 10.58 3.79 32.95
CA GLY A 362 9.80 5.03 32.90
C GLY A 362 9.44 5.51 34.30
N ALA A 363 9.66 6.80 34.58
CA ALA A 363 9.38 7.42 35.88
C ALA A 363 8.01 8.15 35.89
N PHE A 364 6.94 7.46 35.49
CA PHE A 364 5.57 7.98 35.51
C PHE A 364 4.58 6.88 35.92
N GLU A 365 3.45 7.24 36.53
CA GLU A 365 2.42 6.31 36.99
C GLU A 365 1.44 5.95 35.87
N ASP A 366 0.95 6.95 35.12
CA ASP A 366 0.05 6.77 33.97
C ASP A 366 0.24 7.90 32.95
N LEU A 367 -0.43 7.81 31.81
CA LEU A 367 -0.41 8.86 30.80
C LEU A 367 -1.79 9.12 30.19
N ASP A 368 -2.03 10.36 29.81
CA ASP A 368 -3.11 10.75 28.92
C ASP A 368 -2.57 10.88 27.49
N LEU A 369 -3.28 10.33 26.51
CA LEU A 369 -2.91 10.38 25.09
C LEU A 369 -3.83 11.33 24.32
N TYR A 370 -3.21 12.24 23.57
CA TYR A 370 -3.89 13.22 22.76
C TYR A 370 -3.35 13.24 21.33
N LEU A 371 -4.26 13.35 20.35
CA LEU A 371 -3.95 13.60 18.95
C LEU A 371 -5.00 14.54 18.38
N SER A 372 -4.55 15.64 17.81
CA SER A 372 -5.37 16.54 17.00
C SER A 372 -4.85 16.52 15.56
N ALA A 373 -5.76 16.53 14.59
CA ALA A 373 -5.42 16.55 13.18
C ALA A 373 -6.43 17.35 12.34
N ARG A 374 -6.00 17.81 11.18
CA ARG A 374 -6.85 18.44 10.16
C ARG A 374 -6.34 18.16 8.76
N ARG A 375 -7.19 18.40 7.76
CA ARG A 375 -6.78 18.42 6.35
C ARG A 375 -6.05 19.73 6.03
N ALA A 376 -5.25 19.77 4.98
CA ALA A 376 -4.50 20.97 4.64
C ALA A 376 -5.43 22.14 4.25
N SER A 377 -6.59 21.85 3.65
CA SER A 377 -7.62 22.84 3.31
C SER A 377 -8.48 23.32 4.48
N GLU A 378 -8.41 22.68 5.65
CA GLU A 378 -9.21 23.06 6.83
C GLU A 378 -8.45 24.08 7.70
N GLY A 379 -9.15 25.06 8.27
CA GLY A 379 -8.54 26.07 9.16
C GLY A 379 -8.30 25.59 10.59
N GLU A 380 -9.15 24.71 11.10
CA GLU A 380 -9.16 24.31 12.51
C GLU A 380 -8.72 22.85 12.72
N MET A 381 -8.09 22.58 13.86
CA MET A 381 -7.68 21.24 14.27
C MET A 381 -8.84 20.49 14.93
N LYS A 382 -9.10 19.25 14.50
CA LYS A 382 -10.08 18.35 15.12
C LYS A 382 -9.39 17.41 16.09
N ARG A 383 -10.03 17.11 17.22
CA ARG A 383 -9.51 16.15 18.18
C ARG A 383 -9.81 14.73 17.67
N VAL A 384 -8.77 13.93 17.43
CA VAL A 384 -8.89 12.55 16.96
C VAL A 384 -8.74 11.55 18.10
N ILE A 385 -7.84 11.82 19.06
CA ILE A 385 -7.66 11.00 20.27
C ILE A 385 -7.67 11.94 21.48
N ALA A 386 -8.44 11.58 22.50
CA ALA A 386 -8.38 12.17 23.84
C ALA A 386 -8.71 11.10 24.89
N THR A 387 -7.74 10.26 25.20
CA THR A 387 -7.94 9.17 26.16
C THR A 387 -7.11 9.39 27.41
N LYS A 388 -7.80 9.44 28.54
CA LYS A 388 -7.16 9.58 29.86
C LYS A 388 -6.84 8.23 30.48
N GLY A 389 -5.77 8.18 31.27
CA GLY A 389 -5.33 6.98 31.96
C GLY A 389 -5.07 5.79 31.01
N PHE A 390 -4.36 6.05 29.92
CA PHE A 390 -4.17 5.13 28.80
C PHE A 390 -3.52 3.81 29.22
N CYS A 391 -2.49 3.86 30.09
CA CYS A 391 -1.81 2.65 30.51
C CYS A 391 -2.68 1.83 31.47
N ALA A 392 -3.45 2.48 32.36
CA ALA A 392 -4.36 1.77 33.27
C ALA A 392 -5.54 1.11 32.53
N LYS A 393 -6.08 1.75 31.50
CA LYS A 393 -7.19 1.20 30.69
C LYS A 393 -6.81 -0.02 29.87
N GLY A 394 -5.54 -0.13 29.45
CA GLY A 394 -5.08 -1.25 28.63
C GLY A 394 -5.80 -1.35 27.28
N GLU A 395 -6.11 -0.19 26.68
CA GLU A 395 -6.81 -0.08 25.40
C GLU A 395 -6.16 -0.98 24.33
N ARG A 396 -6.99 -1.54 23.43
CA ARG A 396 -6.53 -2.34 22.29
C ARG A 396 -7.07 -1.76 21.00
N TYR A 397 -6.28 -1.87 19.93
CA TYR A 397 -6.75 -1.53 18.59
C TYR A 397 -7.50 -2.72 18.00
N ASP A 398 -8.79 -2.54 17.68
CA ASP A 398 -9.58 -3.49 16.90
C ASP A 398 -9.54 -3.10 15.41
N PRO A 399 -8.99 -3.94 14.51
CA PRO A 399 -8.96 -3.64 13.08
C PRO A 399 -10.29 -3.84 12.36
N PHE A 400 -11.26 -4.51 13.00
CA PHE A 400 -12.54 -4.88 12.39
C PHE A 400 -13.71 -4.03 12.91
N ARG A 401 -13.51 -3.29 14.01
CA ARG A 401 -14.57 -2.48 14.64
C ARG A 401 -14.09 -1.08 14.99
N HIS A 402 -15.04 -0.17 15.14
CA HIS A 402 -14.73 1.19 15.60
C HIS A 402 -14.08 1.15 16.98
N ASN A 403 -12.98 1.87 17.13
CA ASN A 403 -12.24 2.02 18.37
C ASN A 403 -12.76 3.24 19.12
N ALA A 404 -13.35 3.06 20.31
CA ALA A 404 -14.02 4.12 21.06
C ALA A 404 -13.10 5.27 21.50
N TRP A 405 -11.78 5.03 21.57
CA TRP A 405 -10.79 6.06 21.87
C TRP A 405 -10.42 6.94 20.65
N ILE A 406 -10.92 6.60 19.46
CA ILE A 406 -10.85 7.45 18.25
C ILE A 406 -12.15 8.24 18.17
N LEU A 407 -12.07 9.55 18.36
CA LEU A 407 -13.21 10.45 18.25
C LEU A 407 -13.64 10.62 16.79
N THR A 408 -14.93 10.86 16.59
CA THR A 408 -15.56 10.90 15.25
C THR A 408 -16.18 12.25 14.90
N GLU A 409 -16.11 13.21 15.82
CA GLU A 409 -16.69 14.55 15.71
C GLU A 409 -15.83 15.51 14.88
#